data_AF-A0A392NAE0-F1
#
_entry.id   AF-A0A392NAE0-F1
#
_cell.length_a   1.000
_cell.length_b   1.000
_cell.length_c   1.000
_cell.angle_alpha   90.00
_cell.angle_beta   90.00
_cell.angle_gamma   90.00
#
_symmetry.space_group_name_H-M   'P 1'
#
loop_
_entity.id
_entity.type
_entity.pdbx_description
1 polymer ?
#
loop_
_entity_poly.entity_id
_entity_poly.type
_entity_poly.pdbx_seq_one_letter_code
_entity_poly.pdbx_strand_id
1 'polypeptide(L)'
;MEFNAVTAEDWSKSLRKVVPAVVVLRTTATRSFDTDSASVGSATGFVVDKRRGFILTNRHVVRPGPVVADAMFSNGEEVPVHPIYRDPVSDQ
;
A
#
# COMPACT_ATOMS: atom_id res chain seq x y z
N MET A 1 15.91 28.73 -18.17
CA MET A 1 15.19 27.99 -17.12
C MET A 1 16.19 27.68 -16.02
N GLU A 2 16.10 28.39 -14.89
CA GLU A 2 16.83 28.00 -13.68
C GLU A 2 16.12 26.81 -13.04
N PHE A 3 16.81 25.67 -12.96
CA PHE A 3 16.40 24.61 -12.06
C PHE A 3 16.79 25.06 -10.65
N ASN A 4 15.82 25.50 -9.86
CA ASN A 4 16.04 25.72 -8.43
C ASN A 4 16.57 24.41 -7.83
N ALA A 5 17.76 24.46 -7.24
CA ALA A 5 18.37 23.30 -6.61
C ALA A 5 17.47 22.84 -5.45
N VAL A 6 17.00 21.59 -5.50
CA VAL A 6 16.24 20.98 -4.40
C VAL A 6 17.14 20.92 -3.18
N THR A 7 16.73 21.57 -2.09
CA THR A 7 17.51 21.57 -0.85
C THR A 7 17.16 20.38 0.04
N ALA A 8 18.04 20.03 0.98
CA ALA A 8 17.76 19.03 2.00
C ALA A 8 16.52 19.39 2.85
N GLU A 9 16.23 20.69 3.01
CA GLU A 9 15.06 21.17 3.73
C GLU A 9 13.77 20.94 2.93
N ASP A 10 13.78 21.13 1.61
CA ASP A 10 12.64 20.83 0.74
C ASP A 10 12.33 19.32 0.73
N TRP A 11 13.37 18.49 0.77
CA TRP A 11 13.23 17.05 0.93
C TRP A 11 12.59 16.67 2.28
N SER A 12 13.09 17.25 3.39
CA SER A 12 12.56 17.03 4.73
C SER A 12 11.09 17.44 4.86
N LYS A 13 10.72 18.59 4.27
CA LYS A 13 9.32 19.06 4.22
C LYS A 13 8.42 18.09 3.44
N SER A 14 8.92 17.58 2.31
CA SER A 14 8.19 16.60 1.49
C SER A 14 7.96 15.30 2.26
N LEU A 15 9.00 14.76 2.91
CA LEU A 15 8.89 13.56 3.74
C LEU A 15 7.87 13.72 4.87
N ARG A 16 7.95 14.81 5.65
CA ARG A 16 6.99 15.10 6.73
C ARG A 16 5.54 15.12 6.25
N LYS A 17 5.32 15.53 5.00
CA LYS A 17 3.99 15.57 4.38
C LYS A 17 3.50 14.19 3.93
N VAL A 18 4.37 13.36 3.35
CA VAL A 18 3.94 12.11 2.68
C VAL A 18 4.04 10.87 3.57
N VAL A 19 4.99 10.82 4.52
CA VAL A 19 5.21 9.65 5.39
C VAL A 19 3.95 9.23 6.15
N PRO A 20 3.10 10.14 6.69
CA PRO A 20 1.87 9.73 7.38
C PRO A 20 0.85 9.01 6.50
N ALA A 21 0.96 9.12 5.17
CA ALA A 21 0.10 8.42 4.21
C ALA A 21 0.64 7.04 3.81
N VAL A 22 1.84 6.66 4.28
CA VAL A 22 2.45 5.36 4.00
C VAL A 22 2.01 4.36 5.06
N VAL A 23 1.56 3.19 4.61
CA VAL A 23 1.15 2.08 5.47
C VAL A 23 1.88 0.81 5.09
N VAL A 24 2.05 -0.07 6.07
CA VAL A 24 2.47 -1.46 5.84
C VAL A 24 1.21 -2.31 5.71
N LEU A 25 1.02 -2.94 4.56
CA LEU A 25 -0.04 -3.90 4.31
C LEU A 25 0.47 -5.30 4.64
N ARG A 26 -0.16 -5.97 5.61
CA ARG A 26 0.08 -7.38 5.88
C ARG A 26 -1.05 -8.19 5.25
N THR A 27 -0.70 -9.15 4.42
CA THR A 27 -1.68 -9.94 3.66
C THR A 27 -1.51 -11.42 3.95
N THR A 28 -2.63 -12.12 4.08
CA THR A 28 -2.69 -13.57 4.24
C THR A 28 -3.61 -14.15 3.17
N ALA A 29 -3.03 -14.87 2.22
CA ALA A 29 -3.75 -15.76 1.32
C ALA A 29 -4.01 -17.07 2.05
N THR A 30 -5.23 -17.26 2.53
CA THR A 30 -5.61 -18.35 3.46
C THR A 30 -5.66 -19.73 2.81
N ARG A 31 -5.69 -19.79 1.48
CA ARG A 31 -5.69 -21.02 0.70
C ARG A 31 -5.05 -20.79 -0.66
N SER A 32 -4.61 -21.87 -1.29
CA SER A 32 -4.20 -21.81 -2.69
C SER A 32 -5.40 -21.45 -3.58
N PHE A 33 -5.16 -20.63 -4.60
CA PHE A 33 -6.19 -20.19 -5.55
C PHE A 33 -5.55 -19.89 -6.90
N ASP A 34 -6.23 -20.31 -7.97
CA ASP A 34 -5.71 -20.22 -9.34
C ASP A 34 -4.34 -20.90 -9.45
N THR A 35 -3.25 -20.13 -9.53
CA THR A 35 -1.85 -20.62 -9.56
C THR A 35 -1.05 -20.30 -8.29
N ASP A 36 -1.63 -19.55 -7.36
CA ASP A 36 -0.93 -19.07 -6.16
C ASP A 36 -1.18 -20.00 -4.98
N SER A 37 -0.12 -20.31 -4.23
CA SER A 37 -0.21 -21.03 -2.96
C SER A 37 -0.67 -20.13 -1.81
N ALA A 38 -1.23 -20.76 -0.78
CA ALA A 38 -1.43 -20.10 0.52
C ALA A 38 -0.11 -19.46 0.98
N SER A 39 -0.17 -18.22 1.43
CA SER A 39 1.02 -17.45 1.77
C SER A 39 0.70 -16.26 2.68
N VAL A 40 1.72 -15.75 3.35
CA VAL A 40 1.68 -14.51 4.11
C VAL A 40 2.69 -13.54 3.47
N GLY A 41 2.33 -12.27 3.41
CA GLY A 41 3.16 -11.22 2.83
C GLY A 41 3.06 -9.91 3.59
N SER A 42 4.04 -9.04 3.33
CA SER A 42 4.03 -7.66 3.76
C SER A 42 4.47 -6.77 2.61
N ALA A 43 3.82 -5.63 2.42
CA ALA A 43 4.13 -4.69 1.36
C ALA A 43 3.79 -3.26 1.79
N THR A 44 4.17 -2.30 0.96
CA THR A 44 3.82 -0.89 1.17
C THR A 44 2.49 -0.55 0.50
N GLY A 45 1.67 0.24 1.18
CA GLY A 45 0.50 0.90 0.61
C GLY A 45 0.55 2.41 0.85
N PHE A 46 -0.24 3.15 0.07
CA PHE A 46 -0.37 4.60 0.19
C PHE A 46 -1.84 4.98 0.32
N VAL A 47 -2.19 5.75 1.36
CA VAL A 47 -3.51 6.36 1.49
C VAL A 47 -3.66 7.43 0.41
N VAL A 48 -4.54 7.18 -0.56
CA VAL A 48 -4.81 8.10 -1.68
C VAL A 48 -6.09 8.90 -1.50
N ASP A 49 -7.03 8.41 -0.68
CA ASP A 49 -8.23 9.16 -0.27
C ASP A 49 -8.56 8.86 1.18
N LYS A 50 -8.20 9.77 2.09
CA LYS A 50 -8.48 9.63 3.53
C LYS A 50 -9.96 9.77 3.90
N ARG A 51 -10.79 10.40 3.05
CA ARG A 51 -12.23 10.55 3.33
C ARG A 51 -12.97 9.26 3.01
N ARG A 52 -12.53 8.55 1.96
CA ARG A 52 -13.10 7.27 1.52
C ARG A 52 -12.36 6.05 2.07
N GLY A 53 -11.18 6.24 2.66
CA GLY A 53 -10.35 5.16 3.21
C GLY A 53 -9.63 4.34 2.12
N PHE A 54 -9.33 4.95 0.96
CA PHE A 54 -8.68 4.22 -0.13
C PHE A 54 -7.17 4.16 0.05
N ILE A 55 -6.65 2.94 -0.06
CA ILE A 55 -5.22 2.64 -0.08
C ILE A 55 -4.89 2.04 -1.45
N LEU A 56 -3.85 2.57 -2.08
CA LEU A 56 -3.29 2.06 -3.31
C LEU A 56 -2.03 1.24 -3.01
N THR A 57 -1.89 0.10 -3.67
CA THR A 57 -0.70 -0.75 -3.64
C THR A 57 -0.55 -1.47 -4.97
N ASN A 58 0.55 -2.20 -5.13
CA ASN A 58 0.80 -3.07 -6.27
C ASN A 58 -0.23 -4.21 -6.34
N ARG A 59 -0.58 -4.66 -7.55
CA ARG A 59 -1.61 -5.71 -7.75
C ARG A 59 -1.19 -7.10 -7.22
N HIS A 60 0.10 -7.39 -7.12
CA HIS A 60 0.66 -8.66 -6.65
C HIS A 60 0.54 -8.76 -5.14
N VAL A 61 0.39 -7.62 -4.45
CA VAL A 61 0.10 -7.55 -3.02
C VAL A 61 -1.33 -7.99 -2.75
N VAL A 62 -2.27 -7.58 -3.61
CA VAL A 62 -3.70 -7.92 -3.49
C VAL A 62 -3.97 -9.41 -3.72
N ARG A 63 -3.12 -10.07 -4.53
CA ARG A 63 -3.26 -11.47 -4.99
C ARG A 63 -4.55 -11.69 -5.82
N PRO A 64 -4.64 -12.75 -6.64
CA PRO A 64 -5.85 -13.04 -7.41
C PRO A 64 -6.95 -13.72 -6.58
N GLY A 65 -6.58 -14.40 -5.49
CA GLY A 65 -7.50 -15.15 -4.64
C GLY A 65 -7.96 -14.40 -3.37
N PRO A 66 -8.82 -15.04 -2.55
CA PRO A 66 -9.25 -14.48 -1.28
C PRO A 66 -8.06 -14.12 -0.38
N VAL A 67 -8.07 -12.90 0.15
CA VAL A 67 -7.02 -12.37 1.02
C VAL A 67 -7.63 -11.75 2.27
N VAL A 68 -6.99 -11.98 3.41
CA VAL A 68 -7.22 -11.23 4.65
C VAL A 68 -6.07 -10.23 4.79
N ALA A 69 -6.37 -8.97 5.06
CA ALA A 69 -5.35 -7.94 5.10
C ALA A 69 -5.60 -6.88 6.18
N ASP A 70 -4.50 -6.36 6.74
CA ASP A 70 -4.49 -5.23 7.66
C ASP A 70 -3.50 -4.17 7.18
N ALA A 71 -3.86 -2.90 7.38
CA ALA A 71 -2.97 -1.76 7.20
C ALA A 71 -2.43 -1.29 8.55
N MET A 72 -1.12 -1.24 8.69
CA MET A 72 -0.42 -0.72 9.87
C MET A 72 0.23 0.62 9.54
N PHE A 73 -0.20 1.67 10.24
CA PHE A 73 0.37 3.01 10.13
C PHE A 73 1.68 3.14 10.92
N SER A 74 2.48 4.15 10.62
CA SER A 74 3.77 4.40 11.31
C SER A 74 3.63 4.70 12.81
N ASN A 75 2.43 5.06 13.27
CA ASN A 75 2.11 5.25 14.69
C ASN A 75 1.69 3.94 15.40
N GLY A 76 1.67 2.81 14.69
CA GLY A 76 1.25 1.50 15.20
C GLY A 76 -0.26 1.24 15.17
N GLU A 77 -1.06 2.17 14.63
CA GLU A 77 -2.49 1.93 14.42
C GLU A 77 -2.69 0.87 13.34
N GLU A 78 -3.53 -0.13 13.64
CA GLU A 78 -3.84 -1.23 12.73
C GLU A 78 -5.32 -1.19 12.35
N VAL A 79 -5.59 -1.25 11.04
CA VAL A 79 -6.93 -1.15 10.48
C VAL A 79 -7.16 -2.32 9.51
N PRO A 80 -8.24 -3.12 9.68
CA PRO A 80 -8.60 -4.14 8.71
C PRO A 80 -8.93 -3.52 7.36
N VAL A 81 -8.43 -4.13 6.29
CA VAL A 81 -8.67 -3.67 4.92
C VAL A 81 -9.09 -4.83 4.02
N HIS A 82 -9.85 -4.51 2.98
CA HIS A 82 -10.28 -5.48 1.98
C HIS A 82 -10.06 -4.93 0.58
N PRO A 83 -9.69 -5.78 -0.38
CA PRO A 83 -9.51 -5.34 -1.75
C PRO A 83 -10.86 -4.99 -2.37
N ILE A 84 -10.95 -3.79 -2.96
CA ILE A 84 -12.14 -3.30 -3.67
C ILE A 84 -11.96 -3.30 -5.19
N TYR A 85 -10.71 -3.31 -5.66
CA TYR A 85 -10.34 -3.31 -7.07
C TYR A 85 -8.96 -3.92 -7.23
N ARG A 86 -8.77 -4.71 -8.28
CA ARG A 86 -7.49 -5.21 -8.74
C ARG A 86 -7.40 -4.97 -10.23
N ASP A 87 -6.38 -4.24 -10.66
CA ASP A 87 -6.19 -3.94 -12.07
C ASP A 87 -6.04 -5.23 -12.89
N PRO A 88 -6.71 -5.37 -14.06
CA PRO A 88 -6.58 -6.57 -14.89
C PRO A 88 -5.30 -6.63 -15.72
N VAL A 89 -4.60 -5.50 -15.93
CA VAL A 89 -3.45 -5.39 -16.84
C VAL A 89 -2.18 -4.95 -16.12
N SER A 90 -2.20 -3.81 -15.44
CA SER A 90 -1.03 -3.22 -14.79
C SER A 90 -0.56 -4.06 -13.60
N ASP A 91 0.73 -3.96 -13.27
CA ASP A 91 1.49 -4.75 -12.26
C ASP A 91 2.17 -6.03 -12.81
N GLN A 92 2.60 -5.94 -14.06
CA GLN A 92 3.78 -6.61 -14.62
C GLN A 92 4.73 -5.52 -15.15
#